data_AF-A0A6I3IGM9-F1
#
_entry.id   AF-A0A6I3IGM9-F1
#
_cell.length_a   1.000
_cell.length_b   1.000
_cell.length_c   1.000
_cell.angle_alpha   90.00
_cell.angle_beta   90.00
_cell.angle_gamma   90.00
#
_symmetry.space_group_name_H-M   'P 1'
#
loop_
_entity.id
_entity.type
_entity.pdbx_description
1 polymer ?
#
loop_
_entity_poly.entity_id
_entity_poly.type
_entity_poly.pdbx_seq_one_letter_code
_entity_poly.pdbx_strand_id
1 'polypeptide(L)'
;MAEALNSLFKAECIRNPVMRPRGGWKSVTDVEIAVAEYVDWFNHRRLHGEIGLVPPAEFEASHWAKNVVTDYVETPVPTGTGSK
;
A
#
# COMPACT_ATOMS: atom_id res chain seq x y z
N MET A 1 0.93 -14.01 -1.51
CA MET A 1 0.91 -12.75 -0.74
C MET A 1 -0.40 -11.97 -0.89
N ALA A 2 -0.91 -11.75 -2.10
CA ALA A 2 -2.17 -11.02 -2.30
C ALA A 2 -3.40 -11.66 -1.59
N GLU A 3 -3.44 -12.99 -1.50
CA GLU A 3 -4.55 -13.72 -0.87
C GLU A 3 -4.68 -13.45 0.63
N ALA A 4 -3.56 -13.37 1.35
CA ALA A 4 -3.53 -13.08 2.78
C ALA A 4 -4.00 -11.64 3.06
N LEU A 5 -3.49 -10.68 2.28
CA LEU A 5 -3.92 -9.28 2.36
C LEU A 5 -5.41 -9.13 2.06
N ASN A 6 -5.92 -9.79 1.02
CA ASN A 6 -7.34 -9.73 0.65
C ASN A 6 -8.24 -10.34 1.74
N SER A 7 -7.81 -11.46 2.34
CA SER A 7 -8.52 -12.09 3.46
C SER A 7 -8.61 -11.15 4.66
N LEU A 8 -7.50 -10.50 4.99
CA LEU A 8 -7.41 -9.53 6.07
C LEU A 8 -8.28 -8.28 5.80
N PHE A 9 -8.18 -7.71 4.61
CA PHE A 9 -9.01 -6.59 4.16
C PHE A 9 -10.50 -6.90 4.27
N LYS A 10 -10.94 -8.09 3.81
CA LYS A 10 -12.35 -8.50 3.93
C LYS A 10 -12.80 -8.60 5.39
N ALA A 11 -11.93 -9.07 6.28
CA ALA A 11 -12.25 -9.20 7.70
C ALA A 11 -12.32 -7.83 8.39
N GLU A 12 -11.32 -6.96 8.19
CA GLU A 12 -11.12 -5.73 8.96
C GLU A 12 -11.79 -4.49 8.36
N CYS A 13 -12.02 -4.46 7.05
CA CYS A 13 -12.73 -3.37 6.38
C CYS A 13 -14.18 -3.76 6.07
N ILE A 14 -14.38 -4.82 5.28
CA ILE A 14 -15.71 -5.12 4.70
C ILE A 14 -16.68 -5.72 5.73
N ARG A 15 -16.19 -6.57 6.63
CA ARG A 15 -17.00 -7.31 7.62
C ARG A 15 -16.96 -6.69 9.02
N ASN A 16 -16.03 -5.79 9.28
CA ASN A 16 -15.85 -5.15 10.57
C ASN A 16 -17.05 -4.24 10.89
N PRO A 17 -17.76 -4.44 12.02
CA PRO A 17 -18.90 -3.62 12.40
C PRO A 17 -18.53 -2.17 12.76
N VAL A 18 -17.25 -1.88 13.03
CA VAL A 18 -16.77 -0.52 13.28
C VAL A 18 -16.64 0.28 11.98
N MET A 19 -16.14 -0.35 10.91
CA MET A 19 -16.02 0.31 9.60
C MET A 19 -17.28 0.20 8.74
N ARG A 20 -18.08 -0.86 8.93
CA ARG A 20 -19.30 -1.07 8.15
C ARG A 20 -20.42 -0.13 8.64
N PRO A 21 -21.05 0.67 7.76
CA PRO A 21 -22.20 1.50 8.13
C PRO A 21 -23.36 0.69 8.70
N ARG A 22 -24.12 1.32 9.61
CA ARG A 22 -25.38 0.74 10.11
C ARG A 22 -26.37 0.60 8.95
N GLY A 23 -26.71 -0.64 8.60
CA GLY A 23 -27.54 -0.97 7.45
C GLY A 23 -26.76 -1.47 6.21
N GLY A 24 -25.44 -1.62 6.32
CA GLY A 24 -24.58 -2.13 5.23
C GLY A 24 -24.14 -1.06 4.23
N TRP A 25 -23.50 -1.50 3.16
CA TRP A 25 -23.00 -0.65 2.08
C TRP A 25 -24.18 -0.26 1.17
N LYS A 26 -24.46 1.04 1.04
CA LYS A 26 -25.61 1.53 0.27
C LYS A 26 -25.22 1.98 -1.14
N SER A 27 -23.95 2.30 -1.34
CA SER A 27 -23.39 2.76 -2.61
C SER A 27 -21.92 2.36 -2.76
N VAL A 28 -21.42 2.36 -3.99
CA VAL A 28 -19.99 2.13 -4.26
C VAL A 28 -19.13 3.19 -3.56
N THR A 29 -19.59 4.45 -3.55
CA THR A 29 -18.91 5.55 -2.87
C THR A 29 -18.69 5.30 -1.37
N ASP A 30 -19.64 4.65 -0.67
CA ASP A 30 -19.46 4.29 0.74
C ASP A 30 -18.28 3.31 0.91
N VAL A 31 -18.15 2.37 -0.02
CA VAL A 31 -17.06 1.40 -0.02
C VAL A 31 -15.74 2.06 -0.37
N GLU A 32 -15.71 2.98 -1.34
CA GLU A 32 -14.51 3.73 -1.71
C GLU A 32 -13.97 4.57 -0.55
N ILE A 33 -14.86 5.26 0.19
CA ILE A 33 -14.49 6.01 1.39
C ILE A 33 -13.92 5.07 2.45
N ALA A 34 -14.61 3.98 2.76
CA ALA A 34 -14.14 3.02 3.76
C ALA A 34 -12.81 2.37 3.37
N VAL A 35 -12.59 2.11 2.09
CA VAL A 35 -11.29 1.60 1.58
C VAL A 35 -10.20 2.65 1.78
N ALA A 36 -10.45 3.92 1.48
CA ALA A 36 -9.48 4.99 1.70
C ALA A 36 -9.11 5.12 3.18
N GLU A 37 -10.11 5.08 4.08
CA GLU A 37 -9.89 5.11 5.53
C GLU A 37 -9.12 3.87 6.02
N TYR A 38 -9.44 2.69 5.50
CA TYR A 38 -8.73 1.46 5.81
C TYR A 38 -7.26 1.52 5.37
N VAL A 39 -6.98 2.01 4.16
CA VAL A 39 -5.62 2.14 3.63
C VAL A 39 -4.80 3.12 4.45
N ASP A 40 -5.37 4.27 4.82
CA ASP A 40 -4.71 5.23 5.70
C ASP A 40 -4.37 4.59 7.06
N TRP A 41 -5.36 3.96 7.71
CA TRP A 41 -5.14 3.30 8.99
C TRP A 41 -4.08 2.19 8.88
N PHE A 42 -4.16 1.36 7.84
CA PHE A 42 -3.24 0.26 7.62
C PHE A 42 -1.79 0.76 7.44
N ASN A 43 -1.58 1.80 6.63
CA ASN A 43 -0.24 2.27 6.30
C ASN A 43 0.39 3.16 7.38
N HIS A 44 -0.41 3.97 8.08
CA HIS A 44 0.11 5.01 8.95
C HIS A 44 -0.15 4.76 10.44
N ARG A 45 -1.06 3.86 10.80
CA ARG A 45 -1.52 3.71 12.20
C ARG A 45 -1.47 2.28 12.71
N ARG A 46 -1.55 1.28 11.83
CA ARG A 46 -1.51 -0.13 12.21
C ARG A 46 -0.07 -0.54 12.55
N LEU A 47 0.12 -1.07 13.75
CA LEU A 47 1.40 -1.63 14.16
C LEU A 47 1.50 -3.09 13.73
N HIS A 48 2.61 -3.47 13.10
CA HIS A 48 2.85 -4.81 12.62
C HIS A 48 4.03 -5.45 13.36
N GLY A 49 3.76 -6.54 14.10
CA GLY A 49 4.78 -7.23 14.88
C GLY A 49 5.94 -7.78 14.04
N GLU A 50 5.66 -8.27 12.83
CA GLU A 50 6.67 -8.85 11.93
C GLU A 50 7.71 -7.82 11.44
N ILE A 51 7.35 -6.54 11.39
CA ILE A 51 8.25 -5.45 10.95
C ILE A 51 8.73 -4.57 12.11
N GLY A 52 8.61 -5.06 13.36
CA GLY A 52 9.16 -4.39 14.54
C GLY A 52 8.21 -3.40 15.22
N LEU A 53 6.89 -3.64 15.15
CA LEU A 53 5.85 -2.82 15.79
C LEU A 53 5.82 -1.36 15.32
N VAL A 54 6.12 -1.13 14.04
CA VAL A 54 5.98 0.17 13.38
C VAL A 54 4.91 0.09 12.28
N PRO A 55 4.32 1.22 11.87
CA PRO A 55 3.50 1.29 10.68
C PRO A 55 4.27 0.91 9.40
N PRO A 56 3.60 0.32 8.39
CA PRO A 56 4.23 -0.04 7.14
C PRO A 56 4.93 1.14 6.46
N ALA A 57 4.31 2.33 6.47
CA ALA A 57 4.90 3.52 5.83
C ALA A 57 6.22 3.95 6.49
N GLU A 58 6.34 3.83 7.82
CA GLU A 58 7.58 4.16 8.53
C GLU A 58 8.68 3.13 8.25
N PHE A 59 8.31 1.86 8.17
CA PHE A 59 9.23 0.79 7.78
C PHE A 59 9.75 1.00 6.35
N GLU A 60 8.86 1.32 5.41
CA GLU A 60 9.19 1.63 4.02
C GLU A 60 10.14 2.83 3.93
N ALA A 61 9.80 3.95 4.56
CA ALA A 61 10.63 5.14 4.57
C ALA A 61 12.04 4.85 5.12
N SER A 62 12.12 4.06 6.20
CA SER A 62 13.39 3.61 6.78
C SER A 62 14.17 2.70 5.83
N HIS A 63 13.49 1.83 5.08
CA HIS A 63 14.11 0.93 4.10
C HIS A 63 14.72 1.69 2.93
N TRP A 64 14.03 2.69 2.36
CA TRP A 64 14.57 3.53 1.29
C TRP A 64 15.62 4.53 1.75
N ALA A 65 15.50 5.07 2.96
CA ALA A 65 16.57 5.90 3.52
C ALA A 65 17.90 5.13 3.67
N LYS A 66 17.82 3.81 3.92
CA LYS A 66 18.97 2.89 3.96
C LYS A 66 19.41 2.43 2.57
N ASN A 67 18.47 2.26 1.63
CA ASN A 67 18.73 1.99 0.22
C ASN A 67 18.82 3.30 -0.58
N VAL A 68 19.85 4.11 -0.34
CA VAL A 68 20.23 5.14 -1.31
C VAL A 68 20.38 4.46 -2.67
N VAL A 69 19.62 4.94 -3.65
CA VAL A 69 19.47 4.34 -4.98
C VAL A 69 20.86 4.03 -5.56
N THR A 70 21.21 2.76 -5.57
CA THR A 70 22.32 2.24 -6.36
C THR A 70 21.65 1.49 -7.49
N ASP A 71 21.86 2.00 -8.70
CA ASP A 71 21.54 1.35 -9.96
C ASP A 71 20.08 1.49 -10.46
N TYR A 72 19.74 2.69 -10.95
CA TYR A 72 19.38 2.70 -12.36
C TYR A 72 20.70 2.95 -13.09
N VAL A 73 21.37 1.89 -13.58
CA VAL A 73 22.37 2.09 -14.63
C VAL A 73 21.62 2.78 -15.77
N GLU A 74 21.85 4.07 -15.93
CA GLU A 74 21.58 4.78 -17.17
C GLU A 74 22.43 4.06 -18.22
N THR A 75 21.86 3.10 -18.94
CA THR A 75 22.45 2.70 -20.22
C THR A 75 22.29 3.92 -21.14
N PRO A 76 23.37 4.67 -21.48
CA PRO A 76 23.25 5.66 -22.52
C PRO A 76 22.89 4.92 -23.80
N VAL A 77 21.68 5.14 -24.32
CA VAL A 77 21.28 4.61 -25.62
C VAL A 77 22.27 5.14 -26.65
N PRO A 78 23.04 4.29 -27.35
CA PRO A 78 23.89 4.78 -28.42
C PRO A 78 22.98 5.16 -29.58
N THR A 79 22.76 6.47 -29.79
CA THR A 79 22.13 7.01 -30.99
C THR A 79 23.07 6.83 -32.17
N GLY A 80 23.13 5.62 -32.70
CA GLY A 80 23.64 5.34 -34.03
C GLY A 80 22.50 5.52 -35.04
N THR A 81 22.13 6.75 -35.35
CA THR A 81 21.23 7.01 -36.48
C THR A 81 22.08 7.29 -37.70
N GLY A 82 22.02 6.37 -38.65
CA GLY A 82 22.87 6.31 -39.84
C GLY A 82 22.71 7.50 -40.76
N SER A 83 23.85 7.95 -41.27
CA SER A 83 23.94 8.76 -42.49
C SER A 83 23.78 7.86 -43.70
N LYS A 84 22.82 8.18 -44.57
CA LYS A 84 22.95 8.06 -46.03
C LYS A 84 21.97 9.02 -46.71
#